data_AF-A0A166IPE7-F1
#
_entry.id   AF-A0A166IPE7-F1
#
_cell.length_a   1.000
_cell.length_b   1.000
_cell.length_c   1.000
_cell.angle_alpha   90.00
_cell.angle_beta   90.00
_cell.angle_gamma   90.00
#
_symmetry.space_group_name_H-M   'P 1'
#
loop_
_entity.id
_entity.type
_entity.pdbx_description
1 polymer ?
#
loop_
_entity_poly.entity_id
_entity_poly.type
_entity_poly.pdbx_seq_one_letter_code
_entity_poly.pdbx_strand_id
1 'polypeptide(L)'
;MWLRKMEGFWDSPTDDTAKVGDITNSLEPGSTAEEWWLAVAATDRDTYTKALVLFKNRWPVKKKTKLAAPIQQVALRNLKLTEDELGAWVGTGKKRTYSHIVWVDKVKAMWKELNDPNGHLLDDIRSNMPQALLDCLALKAEDEYKGETFFEVIHLVPIDRVVRKAKADAQLHGVIELMSNLSGAPSPHPQQQPQPFYPSLPSPSPYYAPQQQTPAPAQPTAVHTPPGYHQLMTPAASSPNNPFADTTTPRQPNNFYNQVLQAPASPLEGLFDQTNGAEGMATFTSTALLSLSPGTLKLGSRECYNCGKLSQPPHVGNDCIDPNKILIHESQWRSYINRFMNPSGQQSSPGNNCRYNPQPAIIAQIGVTDDRVEFDTGVYPADLLQFSEGSFPGNGQESRR
;
A
#
# COMPACT_ATOMS: atom_id res chain seq x y z
N MET A 1 -22.54 4.99 18.67
CA MET A 1 -21.26 5.72 18.82
C MET A 1 -21.32 7.10 18.18
N TRP A 2 -21.81 7.24 16.95
CA TRP A 2 -21.92 8.54 16.26
C TRP A 2 -22.67 9.62 17.06
N LEU A 3 -23.91 9.39 17.49
CA LEU A 3 -24.68 10.34 18.32
C LEU A 3 -23.98 10.74 19.61
N ARG A 4 -23.27 9.83 20.27
CA ARG A 4 -22.50 10.16 21.50
C ARG A 4 -21.29 11.05 21.22
N LYS A 5 -20.70 10.96 20.02
CA LYS A 5 -19.63 11.89 19.63
C LYS A 5 -20.21 13.28 19.39
N MET A 6 -21.38 13.36 18.76
CA MET A 6 -22.13 14.60 18.55
C MET A 6 -22.49 15.29 19.86
N GLU A 7 -22.99 14.54 20.84
CA GLU A 7 -23.26 15.04 22.20
C GLU A 7 -22.05 15.69 22.86
N GLY A 8 -20.83 15.23 22.54
CA GLY A 8 -19.59 15.79 23.07
C GLY A 8 -19.18 17.12 22.46
N PHE A 9 -19.81 17.55 21.35
CA PHE A 9 -19.55 18.85 20.71
C PHE A 9 -20.50 19.94 21.18
N TRP A 10 -21.59 19.59 21.89
CA TRP A 10 -22.56 20.55 22.38
C TRP A 10 -22.23 20.96 23.82
N ASP A 11 -22.18 22.27 24.06
CA ASP A 11 -22.16 22.79 25.42
C ASP A 11 -23.53 22.60 26.10
N SER A 12 -23.54 22.57 27.43
CA SER A 12 -24.76 22.40 28.26
C SER A 12 -25.96 23.31 27.88
N PRO A 13 -25.78 24.59 27.47
CA PRO A 13 -26.90 25.47 27.12
C PRO A 13 -27.35 25.36 25.65
N THR A 14 -26.83 24.42 24.86
CA THR A 14 -27.21 24.31 23.44
C THR A 14 -28.71 23.99 23.31
N ASP A 15 -29.44 24.82 22.57
CA ASP A 15 -30.87 24.65 22.34
C ASP A 15 -31.16 23.40 21.52
N ASP A 16 -32.33 22.80 21.72
CA ASP A 16 -32.75 21.59 21.03
C ASP A 16 -32.90 21.82 19.51
N THR A 17 -33.29 23.03 19.09
CA THR A 17 -33.35 23.39 17.66
C THR A 17 -31.96 23.33 17.02
N ALA A 18 -30.94 23.84 17.72
CA ALA A 18 -29.56 23.81 17.25
C ALA A 18 -29.03 22.37 17.18
N LYS A 19 -29.29 21.54 18.21
CA LYS A 19 -28.90 20.12 18.20
C LYS A 19 -29.52 19.34 17.05
N VAL A 20 -30.81 19.56 16.78
CA VAL A 20 -31.53 18.92 15.66
C VAL A 20 -30.98 19.40 14.32
N GLY A 21 -30.63 20.69 14.21
CA GLY A 21 -29.94 21.25 13.05
C GLY A 21 -28.58 20.58 12.80
N ASP A 22 -27.77 20.46 13.84
CA ASP A 22 -26.45 19.82 13.76
C ASP A 22 -26.57 18.34 13.36
N ILE A 23 -27.55 17.62 13.91
CA ILE A 23 -27.86 16.24 13.48
C ILE A 23 -28.15 16.20 11.99
N THR A 24 -28.99 17.11 11.50
CA THR A 24 -29.37 17.17 10.08
C THR A 24 -28.14 17.44 9.20
N ASN A 25 -27.32 18.42 9.57
CA ASN A 25 -26.12 18.81 8.83
C ASN A 25 -25.00 17.77 8.87
N SER A 26 -25.02 16.88 9.86
CA SER A 26 -24.00 15.83 10.04
C SER A 26 -24.34 14.54 9.29
N LEU A 27 -25.51 14.45 8.65
CA LEU A 27 -25.85 13.36 7.75
C LEU A 27 -25.23 13.61 6.38
N GLU A 28 -24.73 12.54 5.76
CA GLU A 28 -24.14 12.62 4.43
C GLU A 28 -25.23 12.96 3.39
N PRO A 29 -25.05 14.00 2.56
CA PRO A 29 -26.03 14.38 1.54
C PRO A 29 -26.33 13.23 0.56
N GLY A 30 -27.61 12.96 0.32
CA GLY A 30 -28.07 11.86 -0.53
C GLY A 30 -27.95 10.47 0.10
N SER A 31 -27.58 10.38 1.38
CA SER A 31 -27.53 9.09 2.07
C SER A 31 -28.92 8.60 2.47
N THR A 32 -29.08 7.29 2.61
CA THR A 32 -30.31 6.67 3.13
C THR A 32 -30.67 7.18 4.55
N ALA A 33 -29.68 7.67 5.30
CA ALA A 33 -29.92 8.25 6.62
C ALA A 33 -30.54 9.64 6.52
N GLU A 34 -30.07 10.49 5.60
CA GLU A 34 -30.65 11.81 5.34
C GLU A 34 -32.07 11.69 4.77
N GLU A 35 -32.27 10.85 3.76
CA GLU A 35 -33.59 10.62 3.15
C GLU A 35 -34.63 10.18 4.19
N TRP A 36 -34.24 9.23 5.06
CA TRP A 36 -35.08 8.79 6.17
C TRP A 36 -35.36 9.94 7.15
N TRP A 37 -34.34 10.70 7.52
CA TRP A 37 -34.45 11.77 8.49
C TRP A 37 -35.37 12.90 8.00
N LEU A 38 -35.30 13.24 6.70
CA LEU A 38 -36.18 14.22 6.06
C LEU A 38 -37.62 13.74 5.92
N ALA A 39 -37.84 12.43 5.79
CA ALA A 39 -39.18 11.83 5.75
C ALA A 39 -39.89 11.79 7.12
N VAL A 40 -39.16 11.96 8.23
CA VAL A 40 -39.75 12.05 9.57
C VAL A 40 -40.42 13.42 9.76
N ALA A 41 -41.65 13.42 10.29
CA ALA A 41 -42.39 14.65 10.55
C ALA A 41 -41.61 15.60 11.48
N ALA A 42 -41.63 16.90 11.19
CA ALA A 42 -40.88 17.89 11.96
C ALA A 42 -41.24 17.89 13.46
N THR A 43 -42.50 17.63 13.80
CA THR A 43 -43.00 17.51 15.19
C THR A 43 -42.43 16.32 15.95
N ASP A 44 -41.98 15.28 15.25
CA ASP A 44 -41.41 14.08 15.84
C ASP A 44 -39.89 14.20 16.01
N ARG A 45 -39.27 15.21 15.42
CA ARG A 45 -37.82 15.50 15.53
C ARG A 45 -37.52 16.91 16.04
N ASP A 46 -38.48 17.57 16.69
CA ASP A 46 -38.38 18.94 17.21
C ASP A 46 -37.45 19.10 18.43
N THR A 47 -37.17 18.00 19.12
CA THR A 47 -36.40 17.94 20.35
C THR A 47 -35.33 16.86 20.26
N TYR A 48 -34.20 17.07 20.92
CA TYR A 48 -33.10 16.12 20.88
C TYR A 48 -33.52 14.75 21.43
N THR A 49 -34.37 14.74 22.46
CA THR A 49 -34.86 13.50 23.06
C THR A 49 -35.69 12.67 22.08
N LYS A 50 -36.58 13.30 21.31
CA LYS A 50 -37.38 12.56 20.30
C LYS A 50 -36.51 12.10 19.13
N ALA A 51 -35.59 12.96 18.66
CA ALA A 51 -34.58 12.60 17.68
C ALA A 51 -33.81 11.34 18.11
N LEU A 52 -33.32 11.31 19.35
CA LEU A 52 -32.58 10.17 19.90
C LEU A 52 -33.40 8.88 19.90
N VAL A 53 -34.69 8.95 20.24
CA VAL A 53 -35.61 7.79 20.20
C VAL A 53 -35.78 7.29 18.78
N LEU A 54 -36.01 8.18 17.81
CA LEU A 54 -36.13 7.82 16.39
C LEU A 54 -34.88 7.11 15.87
N PHE A 55 -33.70 7.64 16.18
CA PHE A 55 -32.44 7.02 15.78
C PHE A 55 -32.24 5.65 16.42
N LYS A 56 -32.58 5.48 17.71
CA LYS A 56 -32.49 4.18 18.40
C LYS A 56 -33.47 3.16 17.82
N ASN A 57 -34.64 3.61 17.36
CA ASN A 57 -35.64 2.74 16.74
C ASN A 57 -35.24 2.33 15.32
N ARG A 58 -34.69 3.27 14.53
CA ARG A 58 -34.26 3.01 13.15
C ARG A 58 -32.98 2.19 13.08
N TRP A 59 -32.02 2.48 13.95
CA TRP A 59 -30.76 1.74 14.08
C TRP A 59 -30.64 1.19 15.50
N PRO A 60 -31.38 0.12 15.82
CA PRO A 60 -31.27 -0.52 17.12
C PRO A 60 -29.82 -0.95 17.32
N VAL A 61 -29.32 -0.77 18.54
CA VAL A 61 -28.02 -1.32 18.92
C VAL A 61 -28.12 -2.82 18.71
N LYS A 62 -27.47 -3.32 17.65
CA LYS A 62 -27.42 -4.75 17.38
C LYS A 62 -26.88 -5.38 18.65
N LYS A 63 -27.73 -6.12 19.38
CA LYS A 63 -27.26 -6.95 20.48
C LYS A 63 -26.16 -7.80 19.87
N LYS A 64 -24.95 -7.73 20.43
CA LYS A 64 -23.89 -8.64 20.04
C LYS A 64 -24.40 -10.02 20.36
N THR A 65 -24.97 -10.71 19.38
CA THR A 65 -25.39 -12.09 19.56
C THR A 65 -24.13 -12.83 19.93
N LYS A 66 -24.12 -13.39 21.15
CA LYS A 66 -23.01 -14.21 21.60
C LYS A 66 -22.87 -15.33 20.57
N LEU A 67 -21.77 -15.32 19.84
CA LEU A 67 -21.45 -16.39 18.91
C LEU A 67 -21.41 -17.68 19.71
N ALA A 68 -21.94 -18.76 19.15
CA ALA A 68 -21.86 -20.06 19.80
C ALA A 68 -20.38 -20.42 20.03
N ALA A 69 -20.07 -21.04 21.17
CA ALA A 69 -18.71 -21.45 21.54
C ALA A 69 -17.92 -22.15 20.41
N PRO A 70 -18.48 -23.11 19.64
CA PRO A 70 -17.73 -23.73 18.54
C PRO A 70 -17.36 -22.74 17.43
N ILE A 71 -18.24 -21.77 17.12
CA ILE A 71 -17.96 -20.74 16.11
C ILE A 71 -16.87 -19.80 16.62
N GLN A 72 -16.88 -19.45 17.91
CA GLN A 72 -15.83 -18.64 18.53
C GLN A 72 -14.47 -19.37 18.52
N GLN A 73 -14.43 -20.68 18.77
CA GLN A 73 -13.20 -21.46 18.68
C GLN A 73 -12.64 -21.49 17.25
N VAL A 74 -13.50 -21.67 16.24
CA VAL A 74 -13.07 -21.61 14.83
C VAL A 74 -12.58 -20.20 14.47
N ALA A 75 -13.27 -19.16 14.92
CA ALA A 75 -12.84 -17.78 14.69
C ALA A 75 -11.48 -17.47 15.35
N LEU A 76 -11.25 -17.99 16.56
CA LEU A 76 -9.97 -17.89 17.28
C LEU A 76 -8.85 -18.58 16.49
N ARG A 77 -9.08 -19.82 16.05
CA ARG A 77 -8.12 -20.63 15.28
C ARG A 77 -7.75 -20.06 13.92
N ASN A 78 -8.64 -19.25 13.33
CA ASN A 78 -8.40 -18.60 12.04
C ASN A 78 -7.83 -17.18 12.19
N LEU A 79 -7.73 -16.65 13.42
CA LEU A 79 -7.20 -15.31 13.64
C LEU A 79 -5.67 -15.35 13.66
N LYS A 80 -5.07 -15.31 12.46
CA LYS A 80 -3.63 -15.31 12.27
C LYS A 80 -3.05 -13.89 12.24
N LEU A 81 -1.86 -13.73 12.81
CA LEU A 81 -1.01 -12.56 12.60
C LEU A 81 0.12 -12.97 11.66
N THR A 82 0.25 -12.30 10.53
CA THR A 82 1.31 -12.60 9.55
C THR A 82 2.62 -11.89 9.90
N GLU A 83 3.75 -12.40 9.42
CA GLU A 83 5.06 -11.73 9.56
C GLU A 83 5.05 -10.35 8.90
N ASP A 84 4.35 -10.18 7.77
CA ASP A 84 4.27 -8.89 7.06
C ASP A 84 3.47 -7.83 7.82
N GLU A 85 2.46 -8.26 8.59
CA GLU A 85 1.68 -7.38 9.45
C GLU A 85 2.43 -7.02 10.73
N LEU A 86 3.48 -7.76 11.10
CA LEU A 86 4.15 -7.62 12.38
C LEU A 86 4.87 -6.26 12.50
N GLY A 87 4.48 -5.48 13.51
CA GLY A 87 5.04 -4.14 13.74
C GLY A 87 4.42 -3.04 12.88
N ALA A 88 3.46 -3.36 12.02
CA ALA A 88 2.65 -2.35 11.34
C ALA A 88 1.86 -1.51 12.35
N TRP A 89 1.73 -0.21 12.07
CA TRP A 89 0.87 0.67 12.85
C TRP A 89 -0.58 0.52 12.40
N VAL A 90 -1.46 0.21 13.33
CA VAL A 90 -2.91 0.11 13.11
C VAL A 90 -3.60 1.26 13.83
N GLY A 91 -4.51 1.95 13.13
CA GLY A 91 -5.32 3.05 13.65
C GLY A 91 -5.05 4.41 12.99
N THR A 92 -5.89 5.39 13.31
CA THR A 92 -5.86 6.73 12.72
C THR A 92 -5.44 7.79 13.75
N GLY A 93 -4.49 8.64 13.39
CA GLY A 93 -4.05 9.78 14.20
C GLY A 93 -3.31 9.40 15.49
N LYS A 94 -3.70 10.02 16.61
CA LYS A 94 -3.05 9.85 17.93
C LYS A 94 -3.31 8.48 18.59
N LYS A 95 -4.16 7.64 18.01
CA LYS A 95 -4.53 6.30 18.53
C LYS A 95 -3.95 5.19 17.67
N ARG A 96 -2.70 5.37 17.21
CA ARG A 96 -1.96 4.33 16.50
C ARG A 96 -1.38 3.37 17.53
N THR A 97 -1.55 2.08 17.28
CA THR A 97 -1.03 1.00 18.12
C THR A 97 -0.46 -0.07 17.20
N TYR A 98 0.55 -0.81 17.67
CA TYR A 98 1.13 -1.87 16.86
C TYR A 98 0.12 -3.00 16.60
N SER A 99 0.17 -3.56 15.40
CA SER A 99 -0.68 -4.65 14.92
C SER A 99 -0.71 -5.85 15.87
N HIS A 100 0.43 -6.26 16.42
CA HIS A 100 0.51 -7.39 17.34
C HIS A 100 -0.25 -7.13 18.64
N ILE A 101 -0.25 -5.90 19.16
CA ILE A 101 -1.02 -5.52 20.36
C ILE A 101 -2.51 -5.61 20.06
N VAL A 102 -2.95 -5.02 18.92
CA VAL A 102 -4.36 -5.07 18.49
C VAL A 102 -4.82 -6.52 18.28
N TRP A 103 -3.96 -7.35 17.69
CA TRP A 103 -4.22 -8.77 17.51
C TRP A 103 -4.34 -9.50 18.86
N VAL A 104 -3.39 -9.29 19.79
CA VAL A 104 -3.43 -9.88 21.14
C VAL A 104 -4.69 -9.49 21.89
N ASP A 105 -5.08 -8.21 21.86
CA ASP A 105 -6.29 -7.74 22.54
C ASP A 105 -7.55 -8.47 22.02
N LYS A 106 -7.61 -8.69 20.70
CA LYS A 106 -8.72 -9.40 20.05
C LYS A 106 -8.73 -10.89 20.43
N VAL A 107 -7.57 -11.54 20.40
CA VAL A 107 -7.41 -12.95 20.81
C VAL A 107 -7.77 -13.13 22.28
N LYS A 108 -7.23 -12.27 23.16
CA LYS A 108 -7.48 -12.26 24.61
C LYS A 108 -8.97 -12.10 24.91
N ALA A 109 -9.67 -11.20 24.20
CA ALA A 109 -11.11 -11.03 24.36
C ALA A 109 -11.88 -12.31 23.99
N MET A 110 -11.56 -12.95 22.86
CA MET A 110 -12.21 -14.20 22.46
C MET A 110 -11.89 -15.37 23.41
N TRP A 111 -10.64 -15.48 23.85
CA TRP A 111 -10.22 -16.49 24.82
C TRP A 111 -10.96 -16.36 26.16
N LYS A 112 -11.14 -15.12 26.67
CA LYS A 112 -11.95 -14.85 27.88
C LYS A 112 -13.41 -15.25 27.71
N GLU A 113 -14.00 -15.00 26.54
CA GLU A 113 -15.39 -15.37 26.26
C GLU A 113 -15.62 -16.89 26.20
N LEU A 114 -14.60 -17.63 25.76
CA LEU A 114 -14.59 -19.09 25.68
C LEU A 114 -14.39 -19.76 27.04
N ASN A 115 -13.91 -19.02 28.06
CA ASN A 115 -13.69 -19.50 29.42
C ASN A 115 -12.88 -20.81 29.46
N ASP A 116 -11.65 -20.76 28.93
CA ASP A 116 -10.71 -21.87 28.92
C ASP A 116 -9.67 -21.73 30.05
N PRO A 117 -9.97 -22.22 31.28
CA PRO A 117 -9.10 -22.05 32.43
C PRO A 117 -7.79 -22.86 32.34
N ASN A 118 -7.76 -23.90 31.51
CA ASN A 118 -6.62 -24.80 31.38
C ASN A 118 -5.65 -24.39 30.26
N GLY A 119 -6.02 -23.38 29.45
CA GLY A 119 -5.16 -22.87 28.38
C GLY A 119 -4.97 -23.84 27.22
N HIS A 120 -5.89 -24.78 26.99
CA HIS A 120 -5.81 -25.71 25.86
C HIS A 120 -5.85 -25.01 24.50
N LEU A 121 -6.45 -23.81 24.43
CA LEU A 121 -6.50 -22.99 23.23
C LEU A 121 -5.20 -22.19 22.99
N LEU A 122 -4.28 -22.15 23.94
CA LEU A 122 -3.04 -21.37 23.80
C LEU A 122 -2.11 -21.95 22.74
N ASP A 123 -2.10 -23.27 22.54
CA ASP A 123 -1.29 -23.90 21.49
C ASP A 123 -1.80 -23.54 20.09
N ASP A 124 -3.13 -23.53 19.92
CA ASP A 124 -3.79 -23.04 18.71
C ASP A 124 -3.45 -21.56 18.46
N ILE A 125 -3.42 -20.74 19.51
CA ILE A 125 -3.05 -19.32 19.43
C ILE A 125 -1.58 -19.15 19.04
N ARG A 126 -0.65 -19.91 19.64
CA ARG A 126 0.78 -19.87 19.32
C ARG A 126 1.04 -20.22 17.86
N SER A 127 0.36 -21.24 17.34
CA SER A 127 0.51 -21.65 15.93
C SER A 127 0.11 -20.56 14.92
N ASN A 128 -0.68 -19.58 15.37
CA ASN A 128 -1.16 -18.45 14.58
C ASN A 128 -0.32 -17.18 14.76
N MET A 129 0.78 -17.26 15.51
CA MET A 129 1.71 -16.15 15.73
C MET A 129 2.94 -16.26 14.85
N PRO A 130 3.54 -15.11 14.47
CA PRO A 130 4.89 -15.04 13.90
C PRO A 130 5.92 -15.73 14.80
N GLN A 131 6.84 -16.50 14.21
CA GLN A 131 7.87 -17.22 14.97
C GLN A 131 8.82 -16.22 15.66
N ALA A 132 9.12 -15.12 14.99
CA ALA A 132 9.95 -14.05 15.55
C ALA A 132 9.36 -13.47 16.85
N LEU A 133 8.03 -13.39 16.94
CA LEU A 133 7.34 -12.93 18.15
C LEU A 133 7.43 -13.99 19.25
N LEU A 134 7.17 -15.26 18.93
CA LEU A 134 7.27 -16.39 19.89
C LEU A 134 8.67 -16.46 20.52
N ASP A 135 9.71 -16.35 19.70
CA ASP A 135 11.10 -16.41 20.15
C ASP A 135 11.53 -15.21 21.00
N CYS A 136 10.77 -14.11 20.94
CA CYS A 136 11.00 -12.95 21.80
C CYS A 136 10.26 -13.03 23.14
N LEU A 137 9.33 -13.98 23.31
CA LEU A 137 8.61 -14.18 24.56
C LEU A 137 9.54 -14.73 25.64
N ALA A 138 9.55 -14.06 26.78
CA ALA A 138 10.24 -14.52 27.98
C ALA A 138 9.23 -15.21 28.92
N LEU A 139 8.67 -16.33 28.47
CA LEU A 139 7.76 -17.14 29.28
C LEU A 139 8.54 -18.21 30.05
N LYS A 140 8.20 -18.39 31.33
CA LYS A 140 8.68 -19.51 32.12
C LYS A 140 7.83 -20.74 31.83
N ALA A 141 8.40 -21.94 31.99
CA ALA A 141 7.68 -23.19 31.78
C ALA A 141 6.44 -23.30 32.68
N GLU A 142 6.50 -22.80 33.92
CA GLU A 142 5.35 -22.80 34.83
C GLU A 142 4.20 -21.85 34.43
N ASP A 143 4.46 -20.90 33.54
CA ASP A 143 3.49 -19.88 33.10
C ASP A 143 3.00 -20.12 31.66
N GLU A 144 3.48 -21.18 31.02
CA GLU A 144 3.17 -21.49 29.62
C GLU A 144 1.66 -21.63 29.39
N TYR A 145 0.92 -22.28 30.30
CA TYR A 145 -0.52 -22.49 30.14
C TYR A 145 -1.39 -21.44 30.85
N LYS A 146 -0.78 -20.40 31.43
CA LYS A 146 -1.51 -19.31 32.10
C LYS A 146 -1.84 -18.21 31.10
N GLY A 147 -3.07 -18.23 30.59
CA GLY A 147 -3.51 -17.32 29.53
C GLY A 147 -3.28 -15.83 29.83
N GLU A 148 -3.58 -15.35 31.05
CA GLU A 148 -3.36 -13.93 31.40
C GLU A 148 -1.88 -13.55 31.35
N THR A 149 -1.01 -14.36 31.95
CA THR A 149 0.44 -14.15 31.92
C THR A 149 0.98 -14.22 30.49
N PHE A 150 0.49 -15.18 29.68
CA PHE A 150 0.84 -15.30 28.28
C PHE A 150 0.56 -14.00 27.50
N PHE A 151 -0.65 -13.44 27.61
CA PHE A 151 -0.99 -12.20 26.90
C PHE A 151 -0.24 -10.98 27.44
N GLU A 152 -0.03 -10.89 28.76
CA GLU A 152 0.76 -9.80 29.35
C GLU A 152 2.20 -9.80 28.85
N VAL A 153 2.84 -10.97 28.77
CA VAL A 153 4.20 -11.07 28.24
C VAL A 153 4.25 -10.59 26.80
N ILE A 154 3.26 -10.91 25.96
CA ILE A 154 3.24 -10.42 24.57
C ILE A 154 3.13 -8.89 24.52
N HIS A 155 2.30 -8.27 25.36
CA HIS A 155 2.19 -6.80 25.42
C HIS A 155 3.49 -6.10 25.81
N LEU A 156 4.34 -6.77 26.60
CA LEU A 156 5.60 -6.21 27.10
C LEU A 156 6.77 -6.42 26.12
N VAL A 157 6.58 -7.17 25.04
CA VAL A 157 7.67 -7.42 24.09
C VAL A 157 8.03 -6.12 23.35
N PRO A 158 9.30 -5.67 23.38
CA PRO A 158 9.73 -4.53 22.58
C PRO A 158 9.66 -4.86 21.09
N ILE A 159 8.86 -4.10 20.34
CA ILE A 159 8.62 -4.37 18.92
C ILE A 159 9.91 -4.32 18.08
N ASP A 160 10.86 -3.45 18.42
CA ASP A 160 12.14 -3.35 17.73
C ASP A 160 12.94 -4.67 17.78
N ARG A 161 12.80 -5.41 18.89
CA ARG A 161 13.45 -6.71 19.05
C ARG A 161 12.79 -7.75 18.13
N VAL A 162 11.46 -7.73 18.07
CA VAL A 162 10.67 -8.65 17.24
C VAL A 162 10.92 -8.41 15.76
N VAL A 163 10.83 -7.16 15.30
CA VAL A 163 11.04 -6.80 13.89
C VAL A 163 12.48 -7.11 13.46
N ARG A 164 13.47 -6.82 14.32
CA ARG A 164 14.87 -7.18 14.03
C ARG A 164 15.05 -8.69 13.88
N LYS A 165 14.39 -9.47 14.74
CA LYS A 165 14.42 -10.92 14.68
C LYS A 165 13.72 -11.44 13.41
N ALA A 166 12.51 -10.97 13.10
CA ALA A 166 11.78 -11.34 11.88
C ALA A 166 12.62 -11.09 10.62
N LYS A 167 13.33 -9.95 10.56
CA LYS A 167 14.24 -9.64 9.45
C LYS A 167 15.44 -10.59 9.38
N ALA A 168 16.04 -10.93 10.52
CA ALA A 168 17.16 -11.89 10.57
C ALA A 168 16.71 -13.30 10.13
N ASP A 169 15.54 -13.73 10.58
CA ASP A 169 14.97 -15.02 10.21
C ASP A 169 14.62 -15.06 8.72
N ALA A 170 14.03 -14.00 8.17
CA ALA A 170 13.77 -13.87 6.73
C ALA A 170 15.06 -13.93 5.89
N GLN A 171 16.14 -13.29 6.36
CA GLN A 171 17.44 -13.37 5.70
C GLN A 171 18.02 -14.78 5.75
N LEU A 172 17.94 -15.46 6.90
CA LEU A 172 18.40 -16.83 7.06
C LEU A 172 17.63 -17.79 6.13
N HIS A 173 16.31 -17.65 6.07
CA HIS A 173 15.47 -18.41 5.14
C HIS A 173 15.86 -18.18 3.68
N GLY A 174 16.12 -16.93 3.28
CA GLY A 174 16.60 -16.62 1.94
C GLY A 174 17.96 -17.26 1.60
N VAL A 175 18.87 -17.34 2.57
CA VAL A 175 20.16 -18.03 2.39
C VAL A 175 19.97 -19.54 2.25
N ILE A 176 19.13 -20.16 3.09
CA ILE A 176 18.82 -21.59 3.02
C ILE A 176 18.19 -21.95 1.67
N GLU A 177 17.30 -21.11 1.16
CA GLU A 177 16.68 -21.29 -0.17
C GLU A 177 17.72 -21.18 -1.29
N LEU A 178 18.63 -20.19 -1.22
CA LEU A 178 19.73 -20.07 -2.18
C LEU A 178 20.64 -21.31 -2.16
N MET A 179 20.98 -21.81 -0.97
CA MET A 179 21.80 -23.03 -0.83
C MET A 179 21.06 -24.26 -1.38
N SER A 180 19.76 -24.36 -1.16
CA SER A 180 18.93 -25.46 -1.69
C SER A 180 18.87 -25.41 -3.23
N ASN A 181 18.78 -24.22 -3.81
CA ASN A 181 18.79 -24.04 -5.26
C ASN A 181 20.16 -24.30 -5.90
N LEU A 182 21.27 -23.98 -5.20
CA LEU A 182 22.63 -24.24 -5.65
C LEU A 182 23.05 -25.71 -5.49
N SER A 183 22.48 -26.40 -4.50
CA SER A 183 22.69 -27.83 -4.25
C SER A 183 21.73 -28.72 -5.04
N GLY A 184 21.10 -28.18 -6.10
CA GLY A 184 20.39 -28.94 -7.12
C GLY A 184 21.29 -30.03 -7.70
N ALA A 185 21.28 -31.18 -7.03
CA ALA A 185 21.96 -32.38 -7.46
C ALA A 185 21.42 -32.77 -8.84
N PRO A 186 22.27 -33.19 -9.78
CA PRO A 186 21.79 -33.79 -11.02
C PRO A 186 20.85 -34.93 -10.64
N SER A 187 19.64 -34.92 -11.20
CA SER A 187 18.68 -36.00 -11.05
C SER A 187 19.41 -37.33 -11.22
N PRO A 188 19.28 -38.29 -10.28
CA PRO A 188 19.94 -39.57 -10.46
C PRO A 188 19.39 -40.17 -11.76
N HIS A 189 20.25 -40.26 -12.77
CA HIS A 189 20.00 -41.14 -13.90
C HIS A 189 19.60 -42.50 -13.32
N PRO A 190 18.52 -43.14 -13.83
CA PRO A 190 18.14 -44.45 -13.34
C PRO A 190 19.31 -45.40 -13.57
N GLN A 191 20.04 -45.71 -12.49
CA GLN A 191 20.97 -46.82 -12.45
C GLN A 191 20.14 -48.07 -12.72
N GLN A 192 20.32 -48.63 -13.91
CA GLN A 192 19.88 -49.98 -14.21
C GLN A 192 20.45 -50.91 -13.13
N GLN A 193 19.60 -51.37 -12.24
CA GLN A 193 19.93 -52.46 -11.32
C GLN A 193 20.21 -53.72 -12.14
N PRO A 194 21.30 -54.45 -11.88
CA PRO A 194 21.45 -55.82 -12.36
C PRO A 194 20.37 -56.68 -11.69
N GLN A 195 19.43 -57.17 -12.49
CA GLN A 195 18.37 -58.08 -12.05
C GLN A 195 18.99 -59.42 -11.58
N PRO A 196 18.65 -59.92 -10.38
CA PRO A 196 19.00 -61.28 -9.99
C PRO A 196 18.19 -62.30 -10.81
N PHE A 197 18.90 -63.30 -11.35
CA PHE A 197 18.34 -64.46 -12.04
C PHE A 197 17.41 -65.24 -11.10
N TYR A 198 16.11 -65.21 -11.38
CA TYR A 198 15.14 -66.19 -10.88
C TYR A 198 14.62 -67.03 -12.06
N PRO A 199 14.57 -68.36 -11.95
CA PRO A 199 13.89 -69.19 -12.93
C PRO A 199 12.37 -69.16 -12.65
N SER A 200 11.61 -68.48 -13.51
CA SER A 200 10.14 -68.50 -13.46
C SER A 200 9.57 -69.32 -14.61
N LEU A 201 8.68 -70.23 -14.24
CA LEU A 201 7.88 -71.12 -15.09
C LEU A 201 7.00 -70.34 -16.09
N PRO A 202 6.61 -70.99 -17.21
CA PRO A 202 5.84 -70.34 -18.27
C PRO A 202 4.36 -70.23 -17.89
N SER A 203 3.78 -69.04 -18.10
CA SER A 203 2.33 -68.88 -18.19
C SER A 203 1.97 -68.03 -19.42
N PRO A 204 0.93 -68.40 -20.18
CA PRO A 204 0.72 -67.94 -21.55
C PRO A 204 0.02 -66.59 -21.64
N SER A 205 0.52 -65.74 -22.54
CA SER A 205 -0.15 -64.53 -23.01
C SER A 205 -1.33 -64.86 -23.93
N PRO A 206 -2.41 -64.07 -23.90
CA PRO A 206 -3.24 -63.84 -25.06
C PRO A 206 -2.86 -62.53 -25.76
N TYR A 207 -2.75 -62.67 -27.08
CA TYR A 207 -2.77 -61.67 -28.14
C TYR A 207 -3.56 -60.39 -27.86
N TYR A 208 -2.98 -59.22 -28.17
CA TYR A 208 -3.67 -58.09 -28.81
C TYR A 208 -2.71 -57.23 -29.65
N ALA A 209 -3.29 -56.53 -30.62
CA ALA A 209 -2.78 -56.12 -31.94
C ALA A 209 -1.89 -54.86 -32.01
N PRO A 210 -1.15 -54.63 -33.11
CA PRO A 210 -0.31 -53.45 -33.29
C PRO A 210 -1.13 -52.21 -33.69
N GLN A 211 -0.92 -51.09 -32.98
CA GLN A 211 -1.42 -49.78 -33.36
C GLN A 211 -0.49 -49.11 -34.37
N GLN A 212 -1.10 -48.64 -35.47
CA GLN A 212 -0.47 -47.91 -36.56
C GLN A 212 0.00 -46.52 -36.12
N GLN A 213 1.23 -46.16 -36.47
CA GLN A 213 1.74 -44.78 -36.40
C GLN A 213 1.26 -43.99 -37.62
N THR A 214 0.57 -42.87 -37.37
CA THR A 214 0.29 -41.83 -38.36
C THR A 214 1.48 -40.88 -38.51
N PRO A 215 1.91 -40.51 -39.74
CA PRO A 215 2.96 -39.53 -39.96
C PRO A 215 2.44 -38.08 -39.84
N ALA A 216 3.30 -37.20 -39.33
CA ALA A 216 3.09 -35.75 -39.30
C ALA A 216 3.29 -35.11 -40.69
N PRO A 217 2.49 -34.09 -41.08
CA PRO A 217 2.70 -33.38 -42.34
C PRO A 217 3.77 -32.28 -42.21
N ALA A 218 4.63 -32.23 -43.20
CA ALA A 218 5.60 -31.18 -43.46
C ALA A 218 4.93 -29.91 -44.02
N GLN A 219 5.48 -28.74 -43.70
CA GLN A 219 5.15 -27.47 -44.35
C GLN A 219 6.41 -26.63 -44.62
N PRO A 220 6.34 -25.69 -45.60
CA PRO A 220 7.33 -25.61 -46.65
C PRO A 220 8.36 -24.49 -46.50
N THR A 221 9.49 -24.74 -47.16
CA THR A 221 10.59 -23.85 -47.51
C THR A 221 10.14 -22.67 -48.37
N ALA A 222 10.60 -21.46 -48.04
CA ALA A 222 10.51 -20.29 -48.91
C ALA A 222 11.92 -19.73 -49.24
N VAL A 223 12.32 -19.99 -50.49
CA VAL A 223 12.93 -19.09 -51.51
C VAL A 223 14.13 -18.19 -51.15
N HIS A 224 15.26 -18.46 -51.84
CA HIS A 224 16.41 -17.57 -52.09
C HIS A 224 16.08 -16.51 -53.18
N THR A 225 16.57 -15.25 -53.15
CA THR A 225 17.79 -14.66 -53.79
C THR A 225 17.57 -13.12 -53.99
N PRO A 226 18.53 -12.25 -54.42
CA PRO A 226 19.93 -12.02 -54.01
C PRO A 226 20.28 -10.47 -53.91
N PRO A 227 21.48 -9.89 -54.22
CA PRO A 227 22.23 -9.00 -53.32
C PRO A 227 22.52 -7.56 -53.87
N GLY A 228 23.13 -6.67 -53.05
CA GLY A 228 23.91 -5.55 -53.60
C GLY A 228 24.19 -4.33 -52.69
N TYR A 229 25.49 -4.18 -52.32
CA TYR A 229 26.32 -2.96 -52.11
C TYR A 229 25.84 -1.85 -51.11
N HIS A 230 26.65 -1.15 -50.31
CA HIS A 230 28.07 -0.79 -50.33
C HIS A 230 28.64 -0.67 -48.88
N GLN A 231 29.88 -1.10 -48.70
CA GLN A 231 30.78 -0.64 -47.62
C GLN A 231 31.25 0.79 -47.90
N LEU A 232 31.43 1.58 -46.85
CA LEU A 232 32.37 2.70 -46.84
C LEU A 232 33.06 2.83 -45.48
N MET A 233 34.34 3.16 -45.57
CA MET A 233 35.36 3.03 -44.54
C MET A 233 35.34 4.14 -43.48
N THR A 234 35.82 3.77 -42.29
CA THR A 234 36.56 4.52 -41.24
C THR A 234 37.23 5.84 -41.67
N PRO A 235 37.43 6.82 -40.75
CA PRO A 235 38.56 6.73 -39.81
C PRO A 235 38.35 7.23 -38.39
N ALA A 236 39.17 6.66 -37.51
CA ALA A 236 39.44 7.09 -36.14
C ALA A 236 40.18 8.43 -36.09
N ALA A 237 39.92 9.22 -35.05
CA ALA A 237 40.80 10.29 -34.61
C ALA A 237 40.67 10.49 -33.08
N SER A 238 41.72 10.06 -32.38
CA SER A 238 42.46 10.74 -31.29
C SER A 238 41.77 11.78 -30.40
N SER A 239 41.90 11.57 -29.07
CA SER A 239 41.80 12.56 -27.98
C SER A 239 42.67 13.81 -28.21
N PRO A 240 42.39 14.93 -27.49
CA PRO A 240 43.24 15.24 -26.34
C PRO A 240 42.55 15.89 -25.11
N ASN A 241 43.09 15.51 -23.94
CA ASN A 241 43.38 16.28 -22.73
C ASN A 241 42.45 17.37 -22.15
N ASN A 242 42.09 17.08 -20.89
CA ASN A 242 41.72 17.95 -19.78
C ASN A 242 42.80 19.05 -19.50
N PRO A 243 42.40 20.26 -19.03
CA PRO A 243 43.01 20.77 -17.79
C PRO A 243 42.07 21.64 -16.93
N PHE A 244 42.41 21.69 -15.63
CA PHE A 244 41.84 22.51 -14.53
C PHE A 244 40.78 21.84 -13.64
N ALA A 245 41.31 20.97 -12.78
CA ALA A 245 40.90 20.90 -11.39
C ALA A 245 41.61 21.99 -10.55
N ASP A 246 40.93 22.37 -9.47
CA ASP A 246 41.39 23.02 -8.22
C ASP A 246 41.72 24.52 -8.18
N THR A 247 40.94 25.28 -7.39
CA THR A 247 41.48 26.21 -6.39
C THR A 247 40.50 26.46 -5.23
N THR A 248 41.06 26.59 -4.03
CA THR A 248 40.47 26.62 -2.69
C THR A 248 40.35 28.05 -2.11
N THR A 249 39.34 28.25 -1.21
CA THR A 249 39.22 29.22 -0.07
C THR A 249 38.89 30.73 -0.29
N PRO A 250 38.43 31.53 0.72
CA PRO A 250 37.30 31.40 1.69
C PRO A 250 36.49 32.74 1.95
N ARG A 251 35.48 32.73 2.88
CA ARG A 251 34.65 33.85 3.49
C ARG A 251 33.47 34.37 2.65
N GLN A 252 32.26 34.74 3.13
CA GLN A 252 31.60 35.00 4.43
C GLN A 252 30.04 34.98 4.24
N PRO A 253 29.20 35.01 5.30
CA PRO A 253 27.77 34.66 5.24
C PRO A 253 26.88 35.89 4.98
N ASN A 254 25.88 35.76 4.10
CA ASN A 254 24.84 36.78 3.92
C ASN A 254 23.44 36.25 4.25
N ASN A 255 22.92 36.78 5.35
CA ASN A 255 21.55 36.68 5.85
C ASN A 255 20.57 37.45 4.97
N PHE A 256 19.89 36.78 4.04
CA PHE A 256 18.74 37.39 3.34
C PHE A 256 17.55 36.42 3.09
N TYR A 257 17.54 35.25 3.75
CA TYR A 257 16.62 34.16 3.43
C TYR A 257 15.37 34.00 4.31
N ASN A 258 15.01 34.99 5.14
CA ASN A 258 13.89 34.87 6.09
C ASN A 258 12.77 35.92 5.93
N GLN A 259 12.41 36.29 4.71
CA GLN A 259 11.31 37.26 4.54
C GLN A 259 10.43 37.12 3.29
N VAL A 260 10.22 35.89 2.78
CA VAL A 260 9.11 35.58 1.86
C VAL A 260 8.54 34.18 2.16
N LEU A 261 8.28 33.90 3.44
CA LEU A 261 7.47 32.77 3.87
C LEU A 261 6.16 33.32 4.42
N GLN A 262 5.14 33.43 3.55
CA GLN A 262 3.71 33.41 3.87
C GLN A 262 2.90 33.81 2.62
N ALA A 263 2.71 32.87 1.71
CA ALA A 263 1.57 32.88 0.79
C ALA A 263 0.77 31.60 1.07
N PRO A 264 -0.55 31.66 1.32
CA PRO A 264 -1.34 30.48 1.60
C PRO A 264 -1.52 29.62 0.33
N ALA A 265 -1.35 28.30 0.48
CA ALA A 265 -1.61 27.29 -0.54
C ALA A 265 -3.05 27.37 -1.07
N SER A 266 -3.28 26.96 -2.32
CA SER A 266 -4.60 27.04 -2.93
C SER A 266 -5.59 26.06 -2.24
N PRO A 267 -6.91 26.33 -2.25
CA PRO A 267 -7.91 25.44 -1.64
C PRO A 267 -7.93 24.00 -2.20
N LEU A 268 -7.34 23.78 -3.37
CA LEU A 268 -7.31 22.50 -4.06
C LEU A 268 -6.14 21.60 -3.59
N GLU A 269 -5.04 22.20 -3.13
CA GLU A 269 -3.90 21.48 -2.53
C GLU A 269 -4.23 20.96 -1.13
N GLY A 270 -4.97 21.74 -0.33
CA GLY A 270 -5.35 21.33 1.03
C GLY A 270 -6.29 20.12 1.09
N LEU A 271 -7.11 19.91 0.05
CA LEU A 271 -8.00 18.74 -0.03
C LEU A 271 -7.24 17.46 -0.38
N PHE A 272 -6.18 17.59 -1.19
CA PHE A 272 -5.32 16.47 -1.59
C PHE A 272 -4.49 15.95 -0.40
N ASP A 273 -3.89 16.86 0.38
CA ASP A 273 -3.12 16.51 1.59
C ASP A 273 -3.99 15.94 2.71
N GLN A 274 -5.26 16.39 2.82
CA GLN A 274 -6.23 15.81 3.76
C GLN A 274 -6.62 14.38 3.42
N THR A 275 -6.66 14.02 2.13
CA THR A 275 -7.13 12.71 1.68
C THR A 275 -5.98 11.70 1.61
N ASN A 276 -4.76 12.14 1.32
CA ASN A 276 -3.59 11.28 1.06
C ASN A 276 -2.51 11.34 2.15
N GLY A 277 -2.71 12.13 3.22
CA GLY A 277 -1.77 12.29 4.32
C GLY A 277 -0.70 13.34 4.01
N ALA A 278 -0.39 14.18 5.01
CA ALA A 278 0.53 15.33 4.92
C ALA A 278 2.02 14.97 4.66
N GLU A 279 2.33 13.77 4.21
CA GLU A 279 3.70 13.25 4.01
C GLU A 279 3.97 12.75 2.58
N GLY A 280 3.11 13.03 1.60
CA GLY A 280 3.40 12.79 0.18
C GLY A 280 3.45 11.32 -0.26
N MET A 281 2.79 10.41 0.48
CA MET A 281 2.89 8.96 0.27
C MET A 281 1.53 8.35 -0.16
N ALA A 282 1.38 8.03 -1.45
CA ALA A 282 0.20 7.35 -2.00
C ALA A 282 0.37 5.82 -2.08
N THR A 283 -0.68 5.05 -1.79
CA THR A 283 -0.70 3.57 -1.93
C THR A 283 -1.63 3.11 -3.05
N PHE A 284 -1.20 2.11 -3.85
CA PHE A 284 -1.65 1.85 -5.22
C PHE A 284 -2.88 0.93 -5.41
N THR A 285 -3.69 0.67 -4.39
CA THR A 285 -4.83 -0.26 -4.56
C THR A 285 -6.03 0.33 -5.30
N SER A 286 -6.06 1.64 -5.55
CA SER A 286 -7.12 2.27 -6.34
C SER A 286 -6.57 3.44 -7.17
N THR A 287 -6.34 3.21 -8.47
CA THR A 287 -6.06 4.28 -9.43
C THR A 287 -7.21 5.29 -9.54
N ALA A 288 -8.39 4.98 -8.98
CA ALA A 288 -9.52 5.90 -8.88
C ALA A 288 -9.31 7.04 -7.86
N LEU A 289 -8.27 6.95 -7.01
CA LEU A 289 -7.95 7.97 -6.00
C LEU A 289 -6.83 8.93 -6.44
N LEU A 290 -6.18 8.68 -7.58
CA LEU A 290 -5.16 9.57 -8.12
C LEU A 290 -5.83 10.61 -9.03
N SER A 291 -5.79 11.88 -8.63
CA SER A 291 -6.27 12.99 -9.46
C SER A 291 -5.37 13.13 -10.69
N LEU A 292 -5.84 12.67 -11.85
CA LEU A 292 -5.16 12.88 -13.12
C LEU A 292 -5.58 14.22 -13.72
N SER A 293 -4.64 14.91 -14.38
CA SER A 293 -4.93 16.17 -15.08
C SER A 293 -6.05 15.95 -16.12
N PRO A 294 -7.04 16.85 -16.24
CA PRO A 294 -8.11 16.72 -17.21
C PRO A 294 -7.59 16.54 -18.64
N GLY A 295 -8.20 15.63 -19.40
CA GLY A 295 -7.81 15.35 -20.80
C GLY A 295 -6.57 14.45 -20.96
N THR A 296 -5.99 13.96 -19.86
CA THR A 296 -4.96 12.93 -19.91
C THR A 296 -5.57 11.53 -19.94
N LEU A 297 -4.77 10.54 -20.35
CA LEU A 297 -5.18 9.14 -20.40
C LEU A 297 -5.04 8.45 -19.05
N LYS A 298 -5.72 7.30 -18.90
CA LYS A 298 -5.56 6.44 -17.73
C LYS A 298 -4.11 5.97 -17.55
N LEU A 299 -3.68 5.83 -16.31
CA LEU A 299 -2.35 5.30 -15.97
C LEU A 299 -2.15 3.91 -16.61
N GLY A 300 -0.94 3.65 -17.13
CA GLY A 300 -0.60 2.35 -17.74
C GLY A 300 -0.96 2.22 -19.23
N SER A 301 -1.46 3.30 -19.85
CA SER A 301 -1.89 3.29 -21.26
C SER A 301 -0.77 3.46 -22.28
N ARG A 302 0.50 3.49 -21.85
CA ARG A 302 1.68 3.88 -22.66
C ARG A 302 1.64 5.32 -23.13
N GLU A 303 0.99 6.17 -22.36
CA GLU A 303 1.03 7.62 -22.53
C GLU A 303 2.42 8.19 -22.23
N CYS A 304 2.70 9.38 -22.76
CA CYS A 304 3.89 10.11 -22.38
C CYS A 304 3.78 10.62 -20.94
N TYR A 305 4.85 10.44 -20.15
CA TYR A 305 4.92 10.88 -18.76
C TYR A 305 4.85 12.40 -18.59
N ASN A 306 5.22 13.17 -19.61
CA ASN A 306 5.25 14.62 -19.51
C ASN A 306 3.94 15.30 -19.92
N CYS A 307 3.13 14.72 -20.80
CA CYS A 307 1.87 15.32 -21.26
C CYS A 307 0.63 14.46 -21.01
N GLY A 308 0.79 13.21 -20.55
CA GLY A 308 -0.32 12.30 -20.25
C GLY A 308 -1.13 11.84 -21.47
N LYS A 309 -0.65 12.06 -22.70
CA LYS A 309 -1.33 11.70 -23.96
C LYS A 309 -0.61 10.59 -24.71
N LEU A 310 -1.37 9.86 -25.54
CA LEU A 310 -0.83 9.04 -26.63
C LEU A 310 -0.71 9.92 -27.86
N SER A 311 0.50 10.01 -28.40
CA SER A 311 0.85 10.85 -29.54
C SER A 311 1.22 10.02 -30.75
N GLN A 312 1.06 10.60 -31.94
CA GLN A 312 1.63 10.11 -33.19
C GLN A 312 2.53 11.20 -33.78
N PRO A 313 3.85 10.98 -33.93
CA PRO A 313 4.59 9.77 -33.56
C PRO A 313 4.62 9.54 -32.02
N PRO A 314 4.71 8.28 -31.55
CA PRO A 314 4.84 7.99 -30.13
C PRO A 314 6.09 8.64 -29.55
N HIS A 315 5.94 9.33 -28.43
CA HIS A 315 7.06 9.91 -27.68
C HIS A 315 6.90 9.64 -26.19
N VAL A 316 8.02 9.65 -25.45
CA VAL A 316 8.05 9.45 -24.00
C VAL A 316 9.03 10.43 -23.35
N GLY A 317 8.64 11.01 -22.21
CA GLY A 317 9.53 11.85 -21.39
C GLY A 317 10.15 13.02 -22.15
N ASN A 318 11.47 13.00 -22.35
CA ASN A 318 12.26 14.12 -22.86
C ASN A 318 11.92 14.49 -24.32
N ASP A 319 11.38 13.57 -25.11
CA ASP A 319 10.99 13.83 -26.50
C ASP A 319 9.61 14.51 -26.61
N CYS A 320 9.00 14.87 -25.47
CA CYS A 320 7.70 15.52 -25.42
C CYS A 320 7.78 17.00 -25.78
N ILE A 321 7.22 17.34 -26.94
CA ILE A 321 7.08 18.73 -27.42
C ILE A 321 5.73 19.38 -27.07
N ASP A 322 4.80 18.66 -26.41
CA ASP A 322 3.51 19.23 -26.02
C ASP A 322 3.73 20.37 -25.00
N PRO A 323 3.23 21.59 -25.25
CA PRO A 323 3.36 22.70 -24.32
C PRO A 323 2.57 22.50 -23.02
N ASN A 324 1.53 21.66 -23.04
CA ASN A 324 0.69 21.38 -21.87
C ASN A 324 1.28 20.21 -21.07
N LYS A 325 2.35 20.51 -20.33
CA LYS A 325 2.94 19.53 -19.42
C LYS A 325 2.03 19.30 -18.22
N ILE A 326 1.93 18.05 -17.80
CA ILE A 326 1.23 17.68 -16.56
C ILE A 326 2.10 18.02 -15.35
N LEU A 327 1.50 18.02 -14.16
CA LEU A 327 2.20 18.28 -12.91
C LEU A 327 3.29 17.22 -12.65
N ILE A 328 4.38 17.63 -12.00
CA ILE A 328 5.56 16.77 -11.78
C ILE A 328 5.19 15.48 -11.02
N HIS A 329 4.32 15.58 -10.01
CA HIS A 329 3.87 14.40 -9.26
C HIS A 329 3.15 13.39 -10.15
N GLU A 330 2.28 13.86 -11.06
CA GLU A 330 1.57 13.00 -12.01
C GLU A 330 2.55 12.38 -13.01
N SER A 331 3.53 13.15 -13.49
CA SER A 331 4.61 12.66 -14.35
C SER A 331 5.43 11.55 -13.68
N GLN A 332 5.80 11.73 -12.42
CA GLN A 332 6.50 10.72 -11.62
C GLN A 332 5.66 9.45 -11.45
N TRP A 333 4.36 9.58 -11.12
CA TRP A 333 3.45 8.43 -11.01
C TRP A 333 3.30 7.69 -12.32
N ARG A 334 3.12 8.40 -13.44
CA ARG A 334 3.01 7.78 -14.78
C ARG A 334 4.30 7.06 -15.17
N SER A 335 5.46 7.69 -14.96
CA SER A 335 6.78 7.10 -15.20
C SER A 335 6.95 5.81 -14.42
N TYR A 336 6.59 5.85 -13.14
CA TYR A 336 6.63 4.68 -12.28
C TYR A 336 5.69 3.57 -12.77
N ILE A 337 4.39 3.86 -12.95
CA ILE A 337 3.40 2.84 -13.31
C ILE A 337 3.69 2.20 -14.67
N ASN A 338 4.09 2.97 -15.68
CA ASN A 338 4.43 2.36 -16.98
C ASN A 338 5.71 1.53 -16.90
N ARG A 339 6.67 1.86 -16.01
CA ARG A 339 7.84 0.99 -15.77
C ARG A 339 7.42 -0.40 -15.25
N PHE A 340 6.39 -0.47 -14.41
CA PHE A 340 5.87 -1.74 -13.89
C PHE A 340 4.94 -2.46 -14.87
N MET A 341 4.04 -1.73 -15.54
CA MET A 341 3.02 -2.31 -16.42
C MET A 341 3.57 -2.69 -17.81
N ASN A 342 4.61 -2.00 -18.29
CA ASN A 342 5.17 -2.17 -19.62
C ASN A 342 6.69 -2.45 -19.57
N PRO A 343 7.13 -3.57 -18.95
CA PRO A 343 8.56 -3.88 -18.81
C PRO A 343 9.28 -4.11 -20.15
N SER A 344 8.53 -4.37 -21.23
CA SER A 344 9.03 -4.67 -22.56
C SER A 344 9.47 -3.46 -23.39
N GLY A 345 9.33 -2.22 -22.86
CA GLY A 345 9.63 -0.98 -23.60
C GLY A 345 11.03 -0.40 -23.39
N GLN A 346 11.81 -0.89 -22.43
CA GLN A 346 13.20 -0.42 -22.31
C GLN A 346 14.09 -1.17 -23.30
N GLN A 347 14.43 -0.51 -24.40
CA GLN A 347 15.71 -0.74 -25.08
C GLN A 347 16.82 -0.37 -24.09
N SER A 348 17.07 -1.24 -23.12
CA SER A 348 18.22 -1.13 -22.25
C SER A 348 19.45 -1.39 -23.11
N SER A 349 20.39 -0.44 -23.12
CA SER A 349 21.78 -0.72 -23.50
C SER A 349 22.24 -2.03 -22.84
N PRO A 350 22.96 -2.90 -23.56
CA PRO A 350 23.32 -4.22 -23.07
C PRO A 350 24.28 -4.07 -21.89
N GLY A 351 23.79 -4.25 -20.67
CA GLY A 351 24.63 -4.10 -19.47
C GLY A 351 24.01 -4.50 -18.13
N ASN A 352 22.72 -4.24 -17.89
CA ASN A 352 22.13 -4.49 -16.56
C ASN A 352 20.90 -5.41 -16.64
N ASN A 353 21.11 -6.70 -16.35
CA ASN A 353 20.08 -7.71 -16.20
C ASN A 353 19.35 -7.55 -14.85
N CYS A 354 18.23 -6.82 -14.84
CA CYS A 354 17.28 -6.90 -13.73
C CYS A 354 16.33 -8.08 -13.97
N ARG A 355 16.54 -9.20 -13.26
CA ARG A 355 15.67 -10.39 -13.34
C ARG A 355 14.32 -10.10 -12.68
N TYR A 356 13.25 -10.43 -13.39
CA TYR A 356 11.87 -10.34 -12.93
C TYR A 356 11.52 -11.53 -12.03
N ASN A 357 10.94 -11.28 -10.85
CA ASN A 357 10.35 -12.29 -9.98
C ASN A 357 8.82 -12.02 -9.91
N PRO A 358 7.96 -12.95 -10.35
CA PRO A 358 6.51 -12.74 -10.29
C PRO A 358 6.00 -12.99 -8.86
N GLN A 359 5.83 -11.92 -8.08
CA GLN A 359 5.13 -11.91 -6.78
C GLN A 359 3.88 -11.02 -6.90
N PRO A 360 2.81 -11.26 -6.10
CA PRO A 360 1.56 -10.52 -6.24
C PRO A 360 1.67 -9.10 -5.69
N ALA A 361 1.06 -8.14 -6.40
CA ALA A 361 0.77 -6.75 -6.02
C ALA A 361 1.77 -6.08 -5.06
N ILE A 362 2.94 -5.69 -5.57
CA ILE A 362 3.87 -4.80 -4.85
C ILE A 362 3.15 -3.45 -4.62
N ILE A 363 2.92 -3.12 -3.35
CA ILE A 363 2.63 -1.75 -2.91
C ILE A 363 3.93 -0.97 -3.03
N ALA A 364 4.08 -0.25 -4.12
CA ALA A 364 5.19 0.67 -4.29
C ALA A 364 5.07 1.86 -3.33
N GLN A 365 6.16 2.24 -2.67
CA GLN A 365 6.28 3.52 -1.98
C GLN A 365 7.03 4.47 -2.92
N ILE A 366 6.43 5.61 -3.27
CA ILE A 366 7.08 6.66 -4.07
C ILE A 366 7.36 7.83 -3.13
N GLY A 367 8.64 8.14 -2.92
CA GLY A 367 9.02 9.43 -2.36
C GLY A 367 8.89 10.50 -3.45
N VAL A 368 7.92 11.39 -3.32
CA VAL A 368 7.82 12.59 -4.16
C VAL A 368 8.78 13.62 -3.60
N THR A 369 9.82 13.99 -4.35
CA THR A 369 10.69 15.11 -3.98
C THR A 369 10.00 16.41 -4.38
N ASP A 370 9.83 17.32 -3.41
CA ASP A 370 9.23 18.64 -3.60
C ASP A 370 10.23 19.59 -4.27
N ASP A 371 10.32 19.48 -5.58
CA ASP A 371 11.17 20.35 -6.40
C ASP A 371 10.30 21.51 -6.93
N ARG A 372 10.15 22.54 -6.08
CA ARG A 372 9.40 23.78 -6.33
C ARG A 372 9.55 24.30 -7.76
N VAL A 373 8.45 24.28 -8.52
CA VAL A 373 8.36 24.96 -9.82
C VAL A 373 7.99 26.43 -9.56
N GLU A 374 8.82 27.36 -10.03
CA GLU A 374 8.48 28.79 -10.08
C GLU A 374 7.26 29.00 -10.98
N PHE A 375 6.27 29.76 -10.48
CA PHE A 375 5.10 30.17 -11.25
C PHE A 375 5.50 31.15 -12.37
N ASP A 376 5.06 30.87 -13.60
CA ASP A 376 5.15 31.81 -14.72
C ASP A 376 4.11 32.93 -14.53
N THR A 377 4.59 34.12 -14.17
CA THR A 377 3.79 35.32 -13.94
C THR A 377 3.16 35.89 -15.21
N GLY A 378 3.48 35.35 -16.39
CA GLY A 378 2.86 35.74 -17.66
C GLY A 378 1.42 35.24 -17.86
N VAL A 379 0.97 34.24 -17.08
CA VAL A 379 -0.34 33.59 -17.27
C VAL A 379 -1.41 34.13 -16.30
N TYR A 380 -1.02 34.70 -15.17
CA TYR A 380 -1.93 35.29 -14.17
C TYR A 380 -1.40 36.64 -13.67
N PRO A 381 -1.88 37.79 -14.18
CA PRO A 381 -1.48 39.09 -13.66
C PRO A 381 -2.05 39.27 -12.24
N ALA A 382 -1.17 39.18 -11.24
CA ALA A 382 -1.49 39.34 -9.82
C ALA A 382 -2.12 40.70 -9.50
N ASP A 383 -1.87 41.68 -10.36
CA ASP A 383 -2.40 43.04 -10.37
C ASP A 383 -3.91 43.14 -10.67
N LEU A 384 -4.57 42.05 -11.11
CA LEU A 384 -6.02 41.97 -11.26
C LEU A 384 -6.76 41.33 -10.08
N LEU A 385 -6.06 40.92 -9.03
CA LEU A 385 -6.68 40.34 -7.83
C LEU A 385 -6.91 41.42 -6.77
N GLN A 386 -8.10 42.02 -6.75
CA GLN A 386 -8.57 42.86 -5.63
C GLN A 386 -9.17 41.98 -4.53
N PHE A 387 -8.55 41.99 -3.35
CA PHE A 387 -9.10 41.38 -2.15
C PHE A 387 -9.79 42.46 -1.31
N SER A 388 -11.04 42.21 -0.90
CA SER A 388 -11.77 43.10 0.02
C SER A 388 -11.26 42.92 1.45
N GLU A 389 -10.61 43.95 2.00
CA GLU A 389 -10.20 44.01 3.41
C GLU A 389 -11.43 44.13 4.33
N GLY A 390 -11.88 42.99 4.86
CA GLY A 390 -12.84 42.95 5.96
C GLY A 390 -12.13 43.26 7.30
N SER A 391 -12.28 44.48 7.79
CA SER A 391 -11.79 44.90 9.11
C SER A 391 -12.51 44.16 10.25
N PHE A 392 -11.78 43.32 10.98
CA PHE A 392 -12.15 42.88 12.33
C PHE A 392 -10.96 43.13 13.28
N PRO A 393 -11.12 43.96 14.33
CA PRO A 393 -10.06 44.18 15.31
C PRO A 393 -10.04 43.05 16.35
N GLY A 394 -9.00 42.22 16.30
CA GLY A 394 -8.70 41.23 17.34
C GLY A 394 -8.00 41.89 18.53
N ASN A 395 -8.67 41.92 19.68
CA ASN A 395 -8.09 42.32 20.96
C ASN A 395 -7.17 41.23 21.51
N GLY A 396 -5.87 41.50 21.51
CA GLY A 396 -4.89 40.74 22.30
C GLY A 396 -4.85 41.21 23.76
N GLN A 397 -4.81 40.27 24.69
CA GLN A 397 -4.17 40.47 25.99
C GLN A 397 -3.31 39.27 26.35
N GLU A 398 -2.01 39.44 26.12
CA GLU A 398 -0.96 38.75 26.87
C GLU A 398 -0.88 39.35 28.28
N SER A 399 -0.77 38.53 29.31
CA SER A 399 -0.20 38.92 30.60
C SER A 399 0.36 37.72 31.35
N ARG A 400 1.69 37.64 31.32
CA ARG A 400 2.60 37.35 32.44
C ARG A 400 2.06 36.45 33.58
N ARG A 401 2.56 35.23 33.67
CA ARG A 401 3.50 34.79 34.73
C ARG A 401 4.13 33.45 34.40
#